data_AF-A0A349UPW0-F1
#
_entry.id   AF-A0A349UPW0-F1
#
_cell.length_a   1.000
_cell.length_b   1.000
_cell.length_c   1.000
_cell.angle_alpha   90.00
_cell.angle_beta   90.00
_cell.angle_gamma   90.00
#
_symmetry.space_group_name_H-M   'P 1'
#
loop_
_entity.id
_entity.type
_entity.pdbx_description
1 polymer ?
#
loop_
_entity_poly.entity_id
_entity_poly.type
_entity_poly.pdbx_seq_one_letter_code
_entity_poly.pdbx_strand_id
1 'polypeptide(L)'
;MAAMPLTSRNAIVGALTGAMLLSLVVPAVADFDNPKAHKPPEAKPQRRTAAEGIPPLPLPATPLRRSEKKRQPAPPALVGMINFSQSQFRVVDGQRVAAPIFPTTQIDIERLIKFANHRLKIQYRYVPTSLETFSWDPTELPLLYLTGWTPLPELPEATMEKLRRYLYDGGTLVLHAQCGRKEFRDSAVTMIGKLLPNRPLAEERADSPLFNAYFPVKTMRFRIDDKPFQQTEPKLYTVYLGCRPAIIYSPIDLNCGWDVANHPIPGGVLYHQDDALQLGINIITSTLANFQYARSWGTEKVYPQQDDRTRDQLVIAQVRHGGDWDPTPHALPNLMKYLQGNTTLNVQFKREEVDLADVDVFRHPVLYLTGLRDFKLNDAEVARLRKYLTSGGVLIADAAAGRMEFDAAFRREIARVLPKQEMKVLPLDSPIYQMPFKVRTVDYSSIVKEQNPSLNAPRLEGIAIDGQVAVIYSPLSLANGWEQLGFAYNRGYGDADSLRIGVNLLAYAMTH
;
A
#
# COMPACT_ATOMS: atom_id res chain seq x y z
N MET A 1 28.07 77.06 33.16
CA MET A 1 27.00 78.07 33.00
C MET A 1 25.76 77.31 32.53
N ALA A 2 24.90 76.92 33.48
CA ALA A 2 23.57 77.51 33.74
C ALA A 2 22.60 77.29 32.55
N ALA A 3 21.39 76.73 32.66
CA ALA A 3 20.56 76.32 33.79
C ALA A 3 19.44 75.38 33.26
N MET A 4 18.93 74.49 34.11
CA MET A 4 17.54 73.99 34.07
C MET A 4 16.63 75.07 34.68
N PRO A 5 15.29 75.17 34.41
CA PRO A 5 14.35 74.18 34.97
C PRO A 5 12.90 74.03 34.39
N LEU A 6 12.23 72.96 34.87
CA LEU A 6 10.83 72.83 35.36
C LEU A 6 9.57 72.89 34.42
N THR A 7 8.95 71.71 34.26
CA THR A 7 7.53 71.31 34.53
C THR A 7 6.32 72.08 33.97
N SER A 8 5.39 71.36 33.31
CA SER A 8 3.97 71.24 33.73
C SER A 8 3.18 70.18 32.94
N ARG A 9 2.15 69.63 33.60
CA ARG A 9 1.27 68.49 33.29
C ARG A 9 0.13 68.78 32.28
N ASN A 10 -0.35 67.68 31.67
CA ASN A 10 -1.73 67.33 31.24
C ASN A 10 -2.39 68.07 30.06
N ALA A 11 -2.66 67.31 28.98
CA ALA A 11 -4.02 67.13 28.44
C ALA A 11 -4.08 65.92 27.50
N ILE A 12 -4.98 64.99 27.82
CA ILE A 12 -5.41 63.86 27.00
C ILE A 12 -6.36 64.40 25.93
N VAL A 13 -6.07 64.20 24.64
CA VAL A 13 -7.07 64.08 23.56
C VAL A 13 -6.53 63.11 22.52
N GLY A 14 -7.34 62.10 22.20
CA GLY A 14 -6.97 60.97 21.36
C GLY A 14 -6.81 61.30 19.88
N ALA A 15 -5.98 60.48 19.22
CA ALA A 15 -6.00 60.28 17.78
C ALA A 15 -5.77 58.80 17.53
N LEU A 16 -6.83 58.11 17.09
CA LEU A 16 -6.76 56.79 16.47
C LEU A 16 -5.87 56.87 15.23
N THR A 17 -4.65 56.36 15.31
CA THR A 17 -3.84 56.05 14.13
C THR A 17 -3.94 54.55 13.84
N GLY A 18 -4.69 54.23 12.79
CA GLY A 18 -4.91 52.87 12.31
C GLY A 18 -3.60 52.17 11.98
N ALA A 19 -3.42 50.98 12.55
CA ALA A 19 -2.44 50.04 12.09
C ALA A 19 -2.88 49.54 10.71
N MET A 20 -2.21 50.01 9.66
CA MET A 20 -2.23 49.37 8.35
C MET A 20 -1.64 47.97 8.51
N LEU A 21 -2.52 46.97 8.63
CA LEU A 21 -2.21 45.58 8.35
C LEU A 21 -1.76 45.51 6.89
N LEU A 22 -0.45 45.48 6.64
CA LEU A 22 0.09 44.97 5.39
C LEU A 22 -0.29 43.50 5.30
N SER A 23 -1.45 43.24 4.69
CA SER A 23 -1.80 41.94 4.16
C SER A 23 -0.71 41.55 3.17
N LEU A 24 0.14 40.60 3.55
CA LEU A 24 0.97 39.84 2.62
C LEU A 24 0.01 39.19 1.62
N VAL A 25 -0.17 39.83 0.47
CA VAL A 25 -0.88 39.25 -0.67
C VAL A 25 -0.01 38.10 -1.14
N VAL A 26 -0.38 36.88 -0.72
CA VAL A 26 0.07 35.67 -1.40
C VAL A 26 -0.39 35.83 -2.85
N PRO A 27 0.51 35.79 -3.85
CA PRO A 27 0.10 35.96 -5.23
C PRO A 27 -0.90 34.86 -5.58
N ALA A 28 -2.09 35.27 -6.01
CA ALA A 28 -3.11 34.36 -6.52
C ALA A 28 -2.51 33.61 -7.71
N VAL A 29 -2.25 32.32 -7.51
CA VAL A 29 -1.87 31.39 -8.57
C VAL A 29 -3.01 31.40 -9.59
N ALA A 30 -2.71 31.54 -10.88
CA ALA A 30 -3.74 31.48 -11.91
C ALA A 30 -4.56 30.19 -11.75
N ASP A 31 -5.86 30.33 -11.52
CA ASP A 31 -6.77 29.20 -11.34
C ASP A 31 -6.77 28.35 -12.62
N PHE A 32 -6.13 27.19 -12.57
CA PHE A 32 -6.27 26.19 -13.63
C PHE A 32 -7.67 25.58 -13.55
N ASP A 33 -8.52 25.95 -14.51
CA ASP A 33 -9.81 25.32 -14.71
C ASP A 33 -9.67 24.11 -15.66
N ASN A 34 -10.07 22.94 -15.20
CA ASN A 34 -9.94 21.72 -15.98
C ASN A 34 -11.09 21.62 -17.00
N PRO A 35 -10.82 21.55 -18.32
CA PRO A 35 -11.86 21.51 -19.34
C PRO A 35 -12.74 20.26 -19.29
N LYS A 36 -12.26 19.16 -18.68
CA LYS A 36 -13.08 17.96 -18.44
C LYS A 36 -14.03 18.11 -17.25
N ALA A 37 -13.83 19.09 -16.37
CA ALA A 37 -14.68 19.31 -15.19
C ALA A 37 -16.12 19.54 -15.62
N HIS A 38 -16.33 20.23 -16.74
CA HIS A 38 -17.65 20.68 -17.18
C HIS A 38 -18.43 19.65 -17.99
N LYS A 39 -17.93 18.42 -18.16
CA LYS A 39 -18.58 17.39 -18.97
C LYS A 39 -19.50 16.50 -18.12
N PRO A 40 -20.80 16.39 -18.46
CA PRO A 40 -21.72 15.54 -17.70
C PRO A 40 -21.42 14.05 -17.94
N PRO A 41 -21.68 13.17 -16.94
CA PRO A 41 -21.52 11.73 -17.09
C PRO A 41 -22.56 11.16 -18.07
N GLU A 42 -22.30 9.94 -18.56
CA GLU A 42 -23.26 9.26 -19.43
C GLU A 42 -24.60 9.02 -18.71
N ALA A 43 -25.70 9.31 -19.40
CA ALA A 43 -27.02 9.06 -18.87
C ALA A 43 -27.24 7.55 -18.63
N LYS A 44 -27.78 7.19 -17.46
CA LYS A 44 -28.09 5.79 -17.15
C LYS A 44 -29.05 5.23 -18.21
N PRO A 45 -28.73 4.06 -18.82
CA PRO A 45 -29.60 3.47 -19.83
C PRO A 45 -30.99 3.22 -19.25
N GLN A 46 -32.02 3.77 -19.89
CA GLN A 46 -33.41 3.58 -19.50
C GLN A 46 -34.01 2.44 -20.34
N ARG A 47 -34.23 1.27 -19.73
CA ARG A 47 -35.06 0.22 -20.34
C ARG A 47 -36.49 0.33 -19.82
N ARG A 48 -37.44 0.48 -20.73
CA ARG A 48 -38.88 0.43 -20.47
C ARG A 48 -39.43 -0.85 -21.10
N THR A 49 -40.12 -1.67 -20.33
CA THR A 49 -40.90 -2.80 -20.86
C THR A 49 -42.37 -2.44 -20.84
N ALA A 50 -43.11 -2.85 -21.87
CA ALA A 50 -44.56 -2.77 -21.85
C ALA A 50 -45.09 -3.86 -20.90
N ALA A 51 -45.96 -3.48 -19.97
CA ALA A 51 -46.72 -4.37 -19.12
C ALA A 51 -48.21 -4.06 -19.30
N GLU A 52 -49.05 -5.08 -19.30
CA GLU A 52 -50.51 -4.91 -19.35
C GLU A 52 -51.05 -4.80 -17.92
N GLY A 53 -51.86 -3.78 -17.66
CA GLY A 53 -52.61 -3.66 -16.41
C GLY A 53 -53.94 -4.39 -16.47
N ILE A 54 -54.44 -4.86 -15.33
CA ILE A 54 -55.77 -5.47 -15.23
C ILE A 54 -56.82 -4.39 -15.54
N PRO A 55 -57.72 -4.60 -16.52
CA PRO A 55 -58.79 -3.66 -16.79
C PRO A 55 -59.78 -3.62 -15.61
N PRO A 56 -60.29 -2.44 -15.20
CA PRO A 56 -61.36 -2.36 -14.23
C PRO A 56 -62.62 -3.05 -14.80
N LEU A 57 -63.25 -3.93 -14.01
CA LEU A 57 -64.48 -4.64 -14.39
C LEU A 57 -65.71 -3.72 -14.36
N PRO A 58 -66.75 -3.95 -15.19
CA PRO A 58 -66.95 -5.04 -16.15
C PRO A 58 -66.54 -4.72 -17.61
N LEU A 59 -66.09 -5.74 -18.34
CA LEU A 59 -65.58 -5.70 -19.72
C LEU A 59 -66.70 -5.45 -20.76
N PRO A 60 -66.41 -4.83 -21.94
CA PRO A 60 -65.18 -4.94 -22.72
C PRO A 60 -64.28 -3.70 -22.60
N ALA A 61 -63.24 -3.79 -21.79
CA ALA A 61 -62.21 -2.75 -21.70
C ALA A 61 -60.89 -3.26 -22.30
N THR A 62 -60.35 -2.49 -23.24
CA THR A 62 -59.05 -2.72 -23.87
C THR A 62 -57.94 -2.67 -22.79
N PRO A 63 -56.97 -3.60 -22.78
CA PRO A 63 -55.87 -3.58 -21.81
C PRO A 63 -55.13 -2.23 -21.83
N LEU A 64 -54.99 -1.60 -20.67
CA LEU A 64 -54.21 -0.36 -20.55
C LEU A 64 -52.72 -0.70 -20.60
N ARG A 65 -52.04 -0.17 -21.63
CA ARG A 65 -50.59 -0.30 -21.79
C ARG A 65 -49.88 0.54 -20.72
N ARG A 66 -49.27 -0.11 -19.72
CA ARG A 66 -48.45 0.55 -18.71
C ARG A 66 -46.98 0.32 -19.06
N SER A 67 -46.20 1.39 -19.18
CA SER A 67 -44.75 1.27 -19.25
C SER A 67 -44.19 1.16 -17.84
N GLU A 68 -43.54 0.04 -17.51
CA GLU A 68 -42.85 -0.12 -16.23
C GLU A 68 -41.34 0.08 -16.41
N LYS A 69 -40.74 0.88 -15.53
CA LYS A 69 -39.30 1.12 -15.52
C LYS A 69 -38.63 -0.04 -14.78
N LYS A 70 -38.17 -1.05 -15.51
CA LYS A 70 -37.43 -2.17 -14.93
C LYS A 70 -36.03 -1.70 -14.52
N ARG A 71 -35.79 -1.55 -13.22
CA ARG A 71 -34.45 -1.33 -12.67
C ARG A 71 -33.80 -2.71 -12.51
N GLN A 72 -32.84 -3.06 -13.36
CA GLN A 72 -32.01 -4.23 -13.09
C GLN A 72 -31.18 -3.96 -11.82
N PRO A 73 -30.87 -5.01 -11.04
CA PRO A 73 -29.93 -4.87 -9.93
C PRO A 73 -28.62 -4.32 -10.50
N ALA A 74 -28.13 -3.23 -9.89
CA ALA A 74 -26.86 -2.65 -10.31
C ALA A 74 -25.73 -3.67 -10.04
N PRO A 75 -24.69 -3.74 -10.90
CA PRO A 75 -23.53 -4.55 -10.61
C PRO A 75 -22.95 -4.20 -9.22
N PRO A 76 -22.25 -5.15 -8.58
CA PRO A 76 -21.53 -4.87 -7.33
C PRO A 76 -20.61 -3.66 -7.47
N ALA A 77 -20.53 -2.89 -6.41
CA ALA A 77 -19.62 -1.75 -6.34
C ALA A 77 -18.18 -2.25 -6.12
N LEU A 78 -17.23 -1.61 -6.78
CA LEU A 78 -15.80 -1.93 -6.66
C LEU A 78 -14.99 -0.72 -6.20
N VAL A 79 -15.26 0.44 -6.81
CA VAL A 79 -14.49 1.66 -6.61
C VAL A 79 -15.41 2.75 -6.08
N GLY A 80 -15.12 3.29 -4.90
CA GLY A 80 -15.64 4.59 -4.48
C GLY A 80 -14.74 5.67 -5.04
N MET A 81 -15.31 6.69 -5.67
CA MET A 81 -14.55 7.81 -6.22
C MET A 81 -14.95 9.09 -5.48
N ILE A 82 -13.96 9.73 -4.85
CA ILE A 82 -14.10 11.03 -4.20
C ILE A 82 -13.30 12.06 -4.99
N ASN A 83 -13.90 13.21 -5.21
CA ASN A 83 -13.23 14.36 -5.81
C ASN A 83 -13.53 15.62 -4.99
N PHE A 84 -12.50 16.41 -4.73
CA PHE A 84 -12.55 17.63 -3.94
C PHE A 84 -12.67 18.85 -4.84
N SER A 85 -13.86 19.10 -5.36
CA SER A 85 -14.16 20.38 -6.01
C SER A 85 -14.50 21.45 -4.95
N GLN A 86 -13.85 22.59 -4.98
CA GLN A 86 -14.41 23.83 -4.43
C GLN A 86 -15.39 24.41 -5.48
N SER A 87 -16.65 24.83 -5.22
CA SER A 87 -17.44 24.92 -3.99
C SER A 87 -18.93 25.25 -4.28
N GLN A 88 -19.79 24.92 -3.31
CA GLN A 88 -20.83 25.79 -2.71
C GLN A 88 -22.07 26.29 -3.51
N PHE A 89 -22.98 26.84 -2.70
CA PHE A 89 -24.36 27.21 -2.97
C PHE A 89 -24.49 28.58 -3.65
N ARG A 90 -25.38 28.67 -4.64
CA ARG A 90 -25.82 29.86 -5.40
C ARG A 90 -27.24 30.24 -4.99
N VAL A 91 -27.52 31.45 -4.51
CA VAL A 91 -28.91 31.77 -4.14
C VAL A 91 -29.75 32.06 -5.41
N VAL A 92 -30.84 31.31 -5.64
CA VAL A 92 -31.84 31.55 -6.69
C VAL A 92 -33.19 31.79 -6.00
N ASP A 93 -33.87 32.88 -6.37
CA ASP A 93 -35.15 33.31 -5.78
C ASP A 93 -35.13 33.47 -4.24
N GLY A 94 -34.01 33.94 -3.68
CA GLY A 94 -33.84 34.10 -2.22
C GLY A 94 -33.51 32.80 -1.47
N GLN A 95 -33.38 31.66 -2.16
CA GLN A 95 -32.96 30.38 -1.59
C GLN A 95 -31.55 29.97 -2.03
N ARG A 96 -30.67 29.53 -1.12
CA ARG A 96 -29.36 28.90 -1.43
C ARG A 96 -29.54 27.62 -2.28
N VAL A 97 -29.28 27.70 -3.59
CA VAL A 97 -29.23 26.61 -4.57
C VAL A 97 -27.79 26.18 -4.88
N ALA A 98 -27.35 25.01 -4.43
CA ALA A 98 -26.10 24.37 -4.89
C ALA A 98 -25.93 24.48 -6.42
N ALA A 99 -24.86 25.15 -6.90
CA ALA A 99 -24.50 25.07 -8.31
C ALA A 99 -24.02 23.63 -8.60
N PRO A 100 -24.40 23.02 -9.74
CA PRO A 100 -24.06 21.64 -10.03
C PRO A 100 -22.53 21.49 -10.08
N ILE A 101 -22.02 20.77 -9.09
CA ILE A 101 -20.64 20.32 -9.07
C ILE A 101 -20.56 19.18 -10.10
N PHE A 102 -19.87 19.40 -11.21
CA PHE A 102 -19.27 18.29 -11.94
C PHE A 102 -17.81 18.23 -11.49
N PRO A 103 -17.52 17.43 -10.45
CA PRO A 103 -16.15 17.26 -10.06
C PRO A 103 -15.55 16.36 -11.14
N THR A 104 -14.46 16.77 -11.75
CA THR A 104 -13.84 16.06 -12.85
C THR A 104 -13.77 14.54 -12.78
N THR A 105 -13.75 14.01 -14.01
CA THR A 105 -13.24 12.72 -14.46
C THR A 105 -13.94 11.48 -13.92
N GLN A 106 -15.21 11.65 -13.55
CA GLN A 106 -16.18 10.55 -13.52
C GLN A 106 -16.19 9.76 -14.85
N ILE A 107 -16.02 10.45 -16.00
CA ILE A 107 -15.92 9.82 -17.32
C ILE A 107 -14.65 8.96 -17.44
N ASP A 108 -13.55 9.37 -16.82
CA ASP A 108 -12.28 8.65 -16.94
C ASP A 108 -12.33 7.34 -16.13
N ILE A 109 -12.93 7.35 -14.93
CA ILE A 109 -13.16 6.11 -14.16
C ILE A 109 -14.20 5.22 -14.85
N GLU A 110 -15.23 5.80 -15.48
CA GLU A 110 -16.18 5.04 -16.30
C GLU A 110 -15.48 4.26 -17.39
N ARG A 111 -14.53 4.90 -18.08
CA ARG A 111 -13.75 4.27 -19.13
C ARG A 111 -12.85 3.16 -18.58
N LEU A 112 -12.16 3.40 -17.46
CA LEU A 112 -11.36 2.36 -16.80
C LEU A 112 -12.21 1.15 -16.43
N ILE A 113 -13.37 1.36 -15.79
CA ILE A 113 -14.26 0.28 -15.35
C ILE A 113 -14.86 -0.47 -16.55
N LYS A 114 -15.30 0.23 -17.60
CA LYS A 114 -15.77 -0.39 -18.85
C LYS A 114 -14.67 -1.26 -19.47
N PHE A 115 -13.43 -0.74 -19.51
CA PHE A 115 -12.29 -1.46 -20.04
C PHE A 115 -11.93 -2.69 -19.18
N ALA A 116 -11.91 -2.54 -17.85
CA ALA A 116 -11.65 -3.62 -16.91
C ALA A 116 -12.72 -4.73 -17.00
N ASN A 117 -14.01 -4.38 -16.99
CA ASN A 117 -15.11 -5.33 -17.16
C ASN A 117 -14.98 -6.12 -18.48
N HIS A 118 -14.65 -5.43 -19.57
CA HIS A 118 -14.49 -6.08 -20.88
C HIS A 118 -13.27 -7.02 -20.93
N ARG A 119 -12.13 -6.60 -20.38
CA ARG A 119 -10.86 -7.34 -20.41
C ARG A 119 -10.84 -8.51 -19.43
N LEU A 120 -11.26 -8.27 -18.19
CA LEU A 120 -11.26 -9.26 -17.12
C LEU A 120 -12.51 -10.16 -17.14
N LYS A 121 -13.49 -9.87 -18.02
CA LYS A 121 -14.79 -10.58 -18.09
C LYS A 121 -15.55 -10.56 -16.75
N ILE A 122 -15.46 -9.44 -16.04
CA ILE A 122 -16.16 -9.18 -14.77
C ILE A 122 -17.25 -8.13 -14.96
N GLN A 123 -18.11 -7.96 -13.95
CA GLN A 123 -19.16 -6.94 -13.94
C GLN A 123 -19.16 -6.17 -12.63
N TYR A 124 -18.43 -5.05 -12.61
CA TYR A 124 -18.41 -4.11 -11.48
C TYR A 124 -18.79 -2.70 -11.92
N ARG A 125 -19.17 -1.88 -10.95
CA ARG A 125 -19.37 -0.44 -11.12
C ARG A 125 -18.50 0.35 -10.17
N TYR A 126 -18.27 1.62 -10.49
CA TYR A 126 -17.81 2.61 -9.54
C TYR A 126 -19.00 3.34 -8.89
N VAL A 127 -18.74 4.03 -7.79
CA VAL A 127 -19.71 4.81 -7.01
C VAL A 127 -19.14 6.20 -6.78
N PRO A 128 -19.70 7.26 -7.40
CA PRO A 128 -19.35 8.63 -7.02
C PRO A 128 -19.86 8.90 -5.60
N THR A 129 -18.99 9.41 -4.73
CA THR A 129 -19.27 9.58 -3.30
C THR A 129 -18.44 10.73 -2.71
N SER A 130 -18.70 11.07 -1.45
CA SER A 130 -17.96 12.06 -0.66
C SER A 130 -17.35 11.42 0.59
N LEU A 131 -16.47 12.13 1.31
CA LEU A 131 -15.89 11.59 2.55
C LEU A 131 -16.96 11.30 3.62
N GLU A 132 -18.07 12.04 3.61
CA GLU A 132 -19.17 11.88 4.54
C GLU A 132 -20.06 10.68 4.20
N THR A 133 -20.15 10.33 2.91
CA THR A 133 -21.06 9.30 2.38
C THR A 133 -20.36 8.04 1.89
N PHE A 134 -19.02 8.02 1.91
CA PHE A 134 -18.23 6.84 1.55
C PHE A 134 -18.45 5.70 2.54
N SER A 135 -18.64 4.49 2.01
CA SER A 135 -18.67 3.28 2.84
C SER A 135 -17.24 2.90 3.23
N TRP A 136 -16.94 3.01 4.51
CA TRP A 136 -15.65 2.64 5.09
C TRP A 136 -15.51 1.12 5.32
N ASP A 137 -16.43 0.31 4.77
CA ASP A 137 -16.32 -1.15 4.76
C ASP A 137 -15.67 -1.62 3.43
N PRO A 138 -14.45 -2.18 3.47
CA PRO A 138 -13.78 -2.71 2.28
C PRO A 138 -14.56 -3.83 1.57
N THR A 139 -15.50 -4.51 2.25
CA THR A 139 -16.34 -5.54 1.63
C THR A 139 -17.39 -4.97 0.68
N GLU A 140 -17.80 -3.72 0.89
CA GLU A 140 -18.69 -2.99 0.00
C GLU A 140 -17.90 -2.20 -1.05
N LEU A 141 -16.81 -1.56 -0.64
CA LEU A 141 -15.96 -0.71 -1.48
C LEU A 141 -14.46 -0.96 -1.18
N PRO A 142 -13.83 -1.95 -1.83
CA PRO A 142 -12.43 -2.28 -1.58
C PRO A 142 -11.44 -1.24 -2.11
N LEU A 143 -11.86 -0.39 -3.05
CA LEU A 143 -11.02 0.65 -3.65
C LEU A 143 -11.61 2.04 -3.39
N LEU A 144 -10.79 2.93 -2.84
CA LEU A 144 -11.06 4.35 -2.75
C LEU A 144 -10.15 5.10 -3.72
N TYR A 145 -10.72 5.75 -4.73
CA TYR A 145 -10.01 6.62 -5.66
C TYR A 145 -10.17 8.06 -5.23
N LEU A 146 -9.03 8.74 -5.07
CA LEU A 146 -8.94 10.15 -4.73
C LEU A 146 -8.13 10.87 -5.80
N THR A 147 -8.75 11.84 -6.46
CA THR A 147 -8.09 12.63 -7.51
C THR A 147 -8.44 14.11 -7.41
N GLY A 148 -7.55 14.96 -7.90
CA GLY A 148 -7.74 16.40 -7.98
C GLY A 148 -6.56 17.12 -8.63
N TRP A 149 -6.77 18.39 -9.03
CA TRP A 149 -5.71 19.31 -9.48
C TRP A 149 -5.42 20.45 -8.49
N THR A 150 -6.30 20.65 -7.51
CA THR A 150 -6.10 21.61 -6.41
C THR A 150 -5.39 20.94 -5.24
N PRO A 151 -4.85 21.71 -4.28
CA PRO A 151 -4.40 21.13 -3.01
C PRO A 151 -5.51 20.27 -2.37
N LEU A 152 -5.13 19.09 -1.89
CA LEU A 152 -6.02 18.23 -1.10
C LEU A 152 -6.43 18.99 0.17
N PRO A 153 -7.74 19.10 0.49
CA PRO A 153 -8.17 19.80 1.69
C PRO A 153 -7.63 19.09 2.94
N GLU A 154 -7.31 19.85 3.98
CA GLU A 154 -6.96 19.25 5.26
C GLU A 154 -8.15 18.45 5.79
N LEU A 155 -7.94 17.15 5.99
CA LEU A 155 -8.98 16.28 6.51
C LEU A 155 -9.06 16.39 8.04
N PRO A 156 -10.28 16.47 8.61
CA PRO A 156 -10.46 16.37 10.05
C PRO A 156 -9.86 15.06 10.59
N GLU A 157 -9.32 15.07 11.82
CA GLU A 157 -8.68 13.89 12.42
C GLU A 157 -9.64 12.69 12.48
N ALA A 158 -10.94 12.92 12.75
CA ALA A 158 -11.95 11.87 12.73
C ALA A 158 -12.07 11.16 11.36
N THR A 159 -11.86 11.88 10.26
CA THR A 159 -11.85 11.30 8.91
C THR A 159 -10.53 10.60 8.62
N MET A 160 -9.40 11.16 9.08
CA MET A 160 -8.09 10.50 8.99
C MET A 160 -8.09 9.15 9.72
N GLU A 161 -8.72 9.07 10.90
CA GLU A 161 -8.86 7.83 11.66
C GLU A 161 -9.72 6.80 10.93
N LYS A 162 -10.87 7.20 10.36
CA LYS A 162 -11.69 6.30 9.53
C LYS A 162 -10.92 5.77 8.32
N LEU A 163 -10.18 6.64 7.64
CA LEU A 163 -9.37 6.25 6.49
C LEU A 163 -8.24 5.29 6.90
N ARG A 164 -7.57 5.56 8.03
CA ARG A 164 -6.56 4.67 8.60
C ARG A 164 -7.17 3.29 8.89
N ARG A 165 -8.30 3.25 9.59
CA ARG A 165 -9.01 2.00 9.90
C ARG A 165 -9.43 1.24 8.65
N TYR A 166 -10.00 1.93 7.66
CA TYR A 166 -10.35 1.36 6.36
C TYR A 166 -9.15 0.69 5.67
N LEU A 167 -7.98 1.33 5.69
CA LEU A 167 -6.76 0.73 5.17
C LEU A 167 -6.39 -0.53 5.95
N TYR A 168 -6.40 -0.52 7.29
CA TYR A 168 -6.11 -1.72 8.09
C TYR A 168 -7.11 -2.86 7.87
N ASP A 169 -8.39 -2.56 7.70
CA ASP A 169 -9.47 -3.53 7.46
C ASP A 169 -9.44 -4.16 6.05
N GLY A 170 -8.55 -3.67 5.18
CA GLY A 170 -8.25 -4.28 3.89
C GLY A 170 -8.60 -3.43 2.68
N GLY A 171 -9.05 -2.19 2.88
CA GLY A 171 -9.25 -1.22 1.82
C GLY A 171 -7.94 -0.77 1.18
N THR A 172 -8.01 -0.29 -0.05
CA THR A 172 -6.88 0.27 -0.79
C THR A 172 -7.21 1.68 -1.26
N LEU A 173 -6.33 2.63 -0.93
CA LEU A 173 -6.43 4.01 -1.36
C LEU A 173 -5.55 4.23 -2.60
N VAL A 174 -6.13 4.77 -3.66
CA VAL A 174 -5.43 5.11 -4.90
C VAL A 174 -5.52 6.61 -5.13
N LEU A 175 -4.37 7.28 -5.20
CA LEU A 175 -4.25 8.72 -5.43
C LEU A 175 -3.61 9.00 -6.78
N HIS A 176 -4.23 9.89 -7.55
CA HIS A 176 -3.69 10.37 -8.82
C HIS A 176 -3.69 11.89 -8.86
N ALA A 177 -2.52 12.47 -9.11
CA ALA A 177 -2.40 13.90 -9.36
C ALA A 177 -2.95 14.23 -10.73
N GLN A 178 -4.11 14.88 -10.77
CA GLN A 178 -4.76 15.21 -12.04
C GLN A 178 -3.91 16.21 -12.82
N CYS A 179 -3.69 15.93 -14.11
CA CYS A 179 -2.75 16.66 -14.98
C CYS A 179 -1.32 16.79 -14.41
N GLY A 180 -0.92 15.95 -13.45
CA GLY A 180 0.40 15.98 -12.80
C GLY A 180 0.67 17.20 -11.93
N ARG A 181 -0.38 17.86 -11.43
CA ARG A 181 -0.32 19.14 -10.71
C ARG A 181 0.46 19.04 -9.41
N LYS A 182 1.45 19.92 -9.23
CA LYS A 182 2.39 19.87 -8.10
C LYS A 182 1.68 20.11 -6.77
N GLU A 183 0.66 20.94 -6.76
CA GLU A 183 -0.11 21.36 -5.60
C GLU A 183 -0.84 20.17 -4.96
N PHE A 184 -1.53 19.37 -5.78
CA PHE A 184 -2.14 18.13 -5.34
C PHE A 184 -1.07 17.11 -4.92
N ARG A 185 0.02 16.99 -5.69
CA ARG A 185 1.11 16.06 -5.36
C ARG A 185 1.68 16.30 -3.97
N ASP A 186 2.02 17.55 -3.65
CA ASP A 186 2.66 17.90 -2.38
C ASP A 186 1.71 17.70 -1.19
N SER A 187 0.44 18.10 -1.35
CA SER A 187 -0.60 17.93 -0.32
C SER A 187 -0.97 16.45 -0.10
N ALA A 188 -1.04 15.64 -1.17
CA ALA A 188 -1.26 14.20 -1.09
C ALA A 188 -0.11 13.48 -0.35
N VAL A 189 1.15 13.77 -0.69
CA VAL A 189 2.31 13.20 0.01
C VAL A 189 2.30 13.57 1.50
N THR A 190 1.98 14.82 1.83
CA THR A 190 1.85 15.30 3.21
C THR A 190 0.74 14.54 3.96
N MET A 191 -0.42 14.37 3.34
CA MET A 191 -1.54 13.62 3.91
C MET A 191 -1.17 12.16 4.17
N ILE A 192 -0.50 11.49 3.22
CA ILE A 192 -0.05 10.09 3.38
C ILE A 192 0.91 9.97 4.57
N GLY A 193 1.86 10.90 4.71
CA GLY A 193 2.78 10.94 5.84
C GLY A 193 2.08 11.13 7.19
N LYS A 194 1.00 11.91 7.25
CA LYS A 194 0.15 12.02 8.45
C LYS A 194 -0.70 10.77 8.70
N LEU A 195 -1.12 10.08 7.63
CA LEU A 195 -1.98 8.90 7.72
C LEU A 195 -1.25 7.70 8.30
N LEU A 196 -0.03 7.43 7.82
CA LEU A 196 0.83 6.30 8.24
C LEU A 196 2.27 6.79 8.52
N PRO A 197 2.53 7.49 9.63
CA PRO A 197 3.81 8.15 9.89
C PRO A 197 5.00 7.19 9.99
N ASN A 198 4.76 5.94 10.38
CA ASN A 198 5.79 4.92 10.56
C ASN A 198 6.05 4.08 9.29
N ARG A 199 5.38 4.37 8.17
CA ARG A 199 5.51 3.62 6.92
C ARG A 199 5.72 4.58 5.75
N PRO A 200 6.95 4.70 5.24
CA PRO A 200 7.27 5.71 4.24
C PRO A 200 6.60 5.39 2.89
N LEU A 201 6.20 6.44 2.19
CA LEU A 201 5.81 6.36 0.79
C LEU A 201 7.08 6.21 -0.06
N ALA A 202 7.22 5.07 -0.74
CA ALA A 202 8.42 4.76 -1.51
C ALA A 202 8.08 4.31 -2.94
N GLU A 203 9.01 4.54 -3.86
CA GLU A 203 8.85 4.17 -5.27
C GLU A 203 8.71 2.65 -5.41
N GLU A 204 7.84 2.23 -6.32
CA GLU A 204 7.59 0.82 -6.58
C GLU A 204 8.59 0.27 -7.62
N ARG A 205 8.99 -0.99 -7.45
CA ARG A 205 9.93 -1.67 -8.35
C ARG A 205 9.22 -2.55 -9.37
N ALA A 206 9.91 -2.84 -10.47
CA ALA A 206 9.36 -3.56 -11.63
C ALA A 206 8.87 -4.99 -11.32
N ASP A 207 9.31 -5.61 -10.22
CA ASP A 207 8.86 -6.92 -9.73
C ASP A 207 7.52 -6.86 -8.98
N SER A 208 6.98 -5.67 -8.73
CA SER A 208 5.68 -5.50 -8.07
C SER A 208 4.52 -6.06 -8.90
N PRO A 209 3.50 -6.65 -8.26
CA PRO A 209 2.27 -7.04 -8.95
C PRO A 209 1.55 -5.86 -9.60
N LEU A 210 1.77 -4.62 -9.15
CA LEU A 210 1.19 -3.44 -9.79
C LEU A 210 1.63 -3.27 -11.25
N PHE A 211 2.75 -3.86 -11.64
CA PHE A 211 3.26 -3.79 -13.02
C PHE A 211 3.09 -5.10 -13.79
N ASN A 212 2.64 -6.18 -13.15
CA ASN A 212 2.59 -7.52 -13.79
C ASN A 212 1.32 -8.33 -13.47
N ALA A 213 0.35 -7.78 -12.74
CA ALA A 213 -0.83 -8.53 -12.29
C ALA A 213 -1.71 -9.07 -13.42
N TYR A 214 -1.79 -8.35 -14.55
CA TYR A 214 -2.53 -8.78 -15.74
C TYR A 214 -1.79 -8.44 -17.04
N PHE A 215 -1.37 -7.18 -17.18
CA PHE A 215 -0.48 -6.76 -18.26
C PHE A 215 0.95 -6.60 -17.75
N PRO A 216 1.97 -7.09 -18.47
CA PRO A 216 3.37 -6.77 -18.16
C PRO A 216 3.70 -5.34 -18.62
N VAL A 217 3.67 -4.39 -17.69
CA VAL A 217 3.98 -2.97 -17.92
C VAL A 217 5.42 -2.70 -17.55
N LYS A 218 6.32 -2.69 -18.54
CA LYS A 218 7.75 -2.39 -18.33
C LYS A 218 8.11 -0.95 -18.69
N THR A 219 7.40 -0.39 -19.66
CA THR A 219 7.61 0.97 -20.16
C THR A 219 6.25 1.66 -20.29
N MET A 220 6.25 2.96 -20.10
CA MET A 220 5.10 3.82 -20.27
C MET A 220 5.47 5.03 -21.12
N ARG A 221 4.54 5.45 -21.97
CA ARG A 221 4.62 6.71 -22.69
C ARG A 221 3.93 7.79 -21.89
N PHE A 222 4.57 8.92 -21.67
CA PHE A 222 3.99 10.09 -21.00
C PHE A 222 4.31 11.36 -21.79
N ARG A 223 3.49 12.39 -21.64
CA ARG A 223 3.77 13.72 -22.20
C ARG A 223 3.78 14.78 -21.10
N ILE A 224 4.49 15.87 -21.37
CA ILE A 224 4.48 17.08 -20.56
C ILE A 224 3.90 18.18 -21.43
N ASP A 225 2.77 18.70 -21.00
CA ASP A 225 1.95 19.64 -21.77
C ASP A 225 1.67 19.10 -23.17
N ASP A 226 1.70 19.95 -24.18
CA ASP A 226 1.38 19.57 -25.57
C ASP A 226 2.62 19.08 -26.35
N LYS A 227 3.68 18.66 -25.63
CA LYS A 227 4.89 18.07 -26.23
C LYS A 227 4.64 16.62 -26.65
N PRO A 228 5.44 16.09 -27.59
CA PRO A 228 5.39 14.68 -27.97
C PRO A 228 5.60 13.74 -26.77
N PHE A 229 5.01 12.54 -26.86
CA PHE A 229 5.18 11.50 -25.87
C PHE A 229 6.64 11.04 -25.77
N GLN A 230 7.11 10.87 -24.54
CA GLN A 230 8.41 10.34 -24.17
C GLN A 230 8.22 9.00 -23.45
N GLN A 231 9.24 8.14 -23.48
CA GLN A 231 9.20 6.85 -22.78
C GLN A 231 9.84 6.98 -21.39
N THR A 232 9.28 6.25 -20.42
CA THR A 232 9.80 6.15 -19.06
C THR A 232 9.41 4.81 -18.45
N GLU A 233 10.04 4.41 -17.34
CA GLU A 233 9.55 3.31 -16.50
C GLU A 233 8.24 3.72 -15.81
N PRO A 234 7.33 2.78 -15.53
CA PRO A 234 6.10 3.11 -14.81
C PRO A 234 6.42 3.67 -13.42
N LYS A 235 5.82 4.82 -13.07
CA LYS A 235 6.07 5.50 -11.80
C LYS A 235 4.86 5.40 -10.88
N LEU A 236 4.96 4.50 -9.91
CA LEU A 236 4.05 4.42 -8.77
C LEU A 236 4.85 4.49 -7.48
N TYR A 237 4.24 5.06 -6.47
CA TYR A 237 4.74 5.06 -5.10
C TYR A 237 3.71 4.38 -4.22
N THR A 238 4.18 3.62 -3.25
CA THR A 238 3.31 2.77 -2.43
C THR A 238 3.65 2.85 -0.96
N VAL A 239 2.63 2.72 -0.13
CA VAL A 239 2.77 2.37 1.29
C VAL A 239 2.20 0.96 1.47
N TYR A 240 3.02 0.08 2.02
CA TYR A 240 2.64 -1.31 2.25
C TYR A 240 2.05 -1.51 3.65
N LEU A 241 0.93 -2.24 3.72
CA LEU A 241 0.45 -2.86 4.96
C LEU A 241 0.47 -4.37 4.74
N GLY A 242 1.26 -5.07 5.55
CA GLY A 242 1.67 -6.43 5.21
C GLY A 242 2.49 -6.46 3.91
N CYS A 243 2.30 -7.51 3.10
CA CYS A 243 2.90 -7.63 1.76
C CYS A 243 2.06 -7.02 0.62
N ARG A 244 0.99 -6.26 0.92
CA ARG A 244 0.15 -5.61 -0.11
C ARG A 244 0.33 -4.09 -0.17
N PRO A 245 0.20 -3.47 -1.36
CA PRO A 245 0.14 -2.02 -1.48
C PRO A 245 -1.21 -1.52 -0.94
N ALA A 246 -1.20 -0.85 0.20
CA ALA A 246 -2.41 -0.30 0.83
C ALA A 246 -2.72 1.12 0.34
N ILE A 247 -1.67 1.90 0.08
CA ILE A 247 -1.77 3.20 -0.58
C ILE A 247 -0.98 3.11 -1.88
N ILE A 248 -1.59 3.52 -2.99
CA ILE A 248 -0.97 3.60 -4.31
C ILE A 248 -1.08 5.05 -4.77
N TYR A 249 0.06 5.68 -5.05
CA TYR A 249 0.12 7.06 -5.50
C TYR A 249 0.84 7.15 -6.84
N SER A 250 0.22 7.83 -7.80
CA SER A 250 0.81 8.12 -9.09
C SER A 250 1.03 9.63 -9.26
N PRO A 251 2.30 10.09 -9.39
CA PRO A 251 2.60 11.51 -9.58
C PRO A 251 2.39 11.97 -11.03
N ILE A 252 2.37 11.03 -11.98
CA ILE A 252 2.01 11.27 -13.38
C ILE A 252 0.55 10.85 -13.56
N ASP A 253 -0.23 11.65 -14.25
CA ASP A 253 -1.67 11.43 -14.27
C ASP A 253 -2.07 10.19 -15.08
N LEU A 254 -2.67 9.22 -14.39
CA LEU A 254 -3.35 8.06 -14.99
C LEU A 254 -4.79 8.38 -15.36
N ASN A 255 -5.45 9.20 -14.54
CA ASN A 255 -6.87 9.49 -14.63
C ASN A 255 -7.18 10.21 -15.94
N CYS A 256 -6.55 11.36 -16.22
CA CYS A 256 -6.77 12.02 -17.52
C CYS A 256 -6.32 11.16 -18.71
N GLY A 257 -5.30 10.31 -18.49
CA GLY A 257 -4.82 9.34 -19.46
C GLY A 257 -5.88 8.34 -19.90
N TRP A 258 -6.74 7.85 -19.01
CA TRP A 258 -7.72 6.79 -19.35
C TRP A 258 -8.68 7.15 -20.48
N ASP A 259 -8.97 8.44 -20.69
CA ASP A 259 -9.90 8.92 -21.71
C ASP A 259 -9.34 10.07 -22.58
N VAL A 260 -8.00 10.22 -22.62
CA VAL A 260 -7.37 11.34 -23.33
C VAL A 260 -7.65 11.33 -24.84
N ALA A 261 -7.91 10.17 -25.47
CA ALA A 261 -8.18 10.11 -26.90
C ALA A 261 -9.57 10.66 -27.27
N ASN A 262 -10.57 10.49 -26.39
CA ASN A 262 -11.89 11.08 -26.62
C ASN A 262 -11.93 12.54 -26.17
N HIS A 263 -11.20 12.84 -25.10
CA HIS A 263 -11.26 14.13 -24.42
C HIS A 263 -9.84 14.62 -24.10
N PRO A 264 -9.13 15.19 -25.09
CA PRO A 264 -7.79 15.70 -24.87
C PRO A 264 -7.80 16.86 -23.87
N ILE A 265 -6.74 16.94 -23.06
CA ILE A 265 -6.51 18.05 -22.14
C ILE A 265 -5.27 18.81 -22.59
N PRO A 266 -5.36 20.11 -22.85
CA PRO A 266 -4.19 20.94 -23.11
C PRO A 266 -3.42 21.17 -21.79
N GLY A 267 -2.09 21.02 -21.84
CA GLY A 267 -1.25 21.17 -20.65
C GLY A 267 -1.31 19.98 -19.67
N GLY A 268 -0.26 19.84 -18.85
CA GLY A 268 -0.17 18.84 -17.78
C GLY A 268 0.68 17.61 -18.10
N VAL A 269 0.97 16.81 -17.07
CA VAL A 269 1.79 15.60 -17.17
C VAL A 269 0.92 14.37 -17.04
N LEU A 270 0.80 13.59 -18.13
CA LEU A 270 -0.10 12.43 -18.19
C LEU A 270 0.44 11.29 -19.04
N TYR A 271 -0.02 10.09 -18.74
CA TYR A 271 0.31 8.88 -19.50
C TYR A 271 -0.52 8.73 -20.78
N HIS A 272 0.04 8.05 -21.77
CA HIS A 272 -0.67 7.63 -22.97
C HIS A 272 -1.83 6.71 -22.60
N GLN A 273 -2.94 6.80 -23.32
CA GLN A 273 -4.19 6.13 -22.96
C GLN A 273 -4.05 4.63 -22.75
N ASP A 274 -3.46 3.92 -23.71
CA ASP A 274 -3.33 2.47 -23.63
C ASP A 274 -2.49 2.03 -22.44
N ASP A 275 -1.42 2.78 -22.13
CA ASP A 275 -0.49 2.47 -21.05
C ASP A 275 -1.17 2.76 -19.70
N ALA A 276 -1.90 3.88 -19.60
CA ALA A 276 -2.68 4.25 -18.42
C ALA A 276 -3.79 3.23 -18.13
N LEU A 277 -4.49 2.75 -19.15
CA LEU A 277 -5.54 1.74 -19.02
C LEU A 277 -4.99 0.38 -18.61
N GLN A 278 -3.83 -0.03 -19.16
CA GLN A 278 -3.16 -1.26 -18.75
C GLN A 278 -2.73 -1.19 -17.28
N LEU A 279 -2.10 -0.10 -16.85
CA LEU A 279 -1.70 0.08 -15.46
C LEU A 279 -2.92 0.16 -14.52
N GLY A 280 -3.99 0.84 -14.94
CA GLY A 280 -5.25 0.89 -14.19
C GLY A 280 -5.88 -0.49 -13.98
N ILE A 281 -5.83 -1.36 -15.00
CA ILE A 281 -6.28 -2.75 -14.86
C ILE A 281 -5.39 -3.52 -13.87
N ASN A 282 -4.07 -3.35 -13.92
CA ASN A 282 -3.20 -4.02 -12.96
C ASN A 282 -3.48 -3.58 -11.51
N ILE A 283 -3.76 -2.30 -11.26
CA ILE A 283 -4.15 -1.81 -9.93
C ILE A 283 -5.43 -2.50 -9.44
N ILE A 284 -6.45 -2.60 -10.30
CA ILE A 284 -7.70 -3.30 -9.98
C ILE A 284 -7.46 -4.78 -9.71
N THR A 285 -6.76 -5.48 -10.61
CA THR A 285 -6.48 -6.91 -10.50
C THR A 285 -5.65 -7.20 -9.25
N SER A 286 -4.61 -6.42 -8.99
CA SER A 286 -3.76 -6.58 -7.81
C SER A 286 -4.54 -6.37 -6.51
N THR A 287 -5.44 -5.38 -6.47
CA THR A 287 -6.26 -5.14 -5.29
C THR A 287 -7.25 -6.29 -5.06
N LEU A 288 -7.92 -6.76 -6.11
CA LEU A 288 -8.86 -7.89 -6.01
C LEU A 288 -8.16 -9.18 -5.59
N ALA A 289 -6.99 -9.47 -6.14
CA ALA A 289 -6.20 -10.65 -5.76
C ALA A 289 -5.71 -10.58 -4.30
N ASN A 290 -5.46 -9.38 -3.78
CA ASN A 290 -5.03 -9.17 -2.40
C ASN A 290 -6.18 -9.03 -1.40
N PHE A 291 -7.45 -9.02 -1.84
CA PHE A 291 -8.58 -8.72 -0.97
C PHE A 291 -8.70 -9.67 0.23
N GLN A 292 -8.55 -10.98 0.01
CA GLN A 292 -8.63 -11.97 1.10
C GLN A 292 -7.47 -11.85 2.08
N TYR A 293 -6.25 -11.64 1.56
CA TYR A 293 -5.06 -11.36 2.38
C TYR A 293 -5.29 -10.12 3.24
N ALA A 294 -5.75 -9.02 2.63
CA ALA A 294 -5.97 -7.73 3.25
C ALA A 294 -6.93 -7.84 4.45
N ARG A 295 -8.05 -8.52 4.28
CA ARG A 295 -9.05 -8.73 5.33
C ARG A 295 -8.54 -9.59 6.49
N SER A 296 -7.80 -10.64 6.16
CA SER A 296 -7.26 -11.55 7.17
C SER A 296 -6.10 -10.92 7.94
N TRP A 297 -5.34 -10.04 7.29
CA TRP A 297 -4.25 -9.30 7.92
C TRP A 297 -4.76 -8.23 8.90
N GLY A 298 -5.91 -7.60 8.60
CA GLY A 298 -6.56 -6.61 9.47
C GLY A 298 -7.14 -7.17 10.76
N THR A 299 -7.26 -8.49 10.89
CA THR A 299 -7.63 -9.14 12.15
C THR A 299 -6.40 -9.38 13.02
N GLU A 300 -6.32 -8.68 14.16
CA GLU A 300 -5.26 -8.87 15.14
C GLU A 300 -5.45 -10.20 15.88
N LYS A 301 -4.45 -11.08 15.82
CA LYS A 301 -4.40 -12.29 16.65
C LYS A 301 -3.84 -11.88 18.01
N VAL A 302 -4.69 -11.81 19.03
CA VAL A 302 -4.26 -11.57 20.41
C VAL A 302 -3.65 -12.87 20.96
N TYR A 303 -2.38 -12.82 21.35
CA TYR A 303 -1.72 -13.94 22.04
C TYR A 303 -1.67 -13.62 23.55
N PRO A 304 -2.38 -14.39 24.41
CA PRO A 304 -2.51 -14.07 25.83
C PRO A 304 -1.19 -13.94 26.60
N GLN A 305 -0.11 -14.56 26.11
CA GLN A 305 1.21 -14.62 26.76
C GLN A 305 2.14 -13.44 26.40
N GLN A 306 1.65 -12.46 25.63
CA GLN A 306 2.46 -11.33 25.16
C GLN A 306 2.96 -10.43 26.30
N ASP A 307 2.22 -10.36 27.40
CA ASP A 307 2.54 -9.55 28.59
C ASP A 307 3.21 -10.35 29.74
N ASP A 308 3.41 -11.66 29.57
CA ASP A 308 4.00 -12.51 30.60
C ASP A 308 5.51 -12.28 30.77
N ARG A 309 6.00 -12.45 32.01
CA ARG A 309 7.42 -12.32 32.35
C ARG A 309 8.26 -13.43 31.69
N THR A 310 9.36 -13.01 31.06
CA THR A 310 10.29 -13.87 30.33
C THR A 310 11.29 -14.53 31.27
N ARG A 311 10.96 -15.70 31.84
CA ARG A 311 11.96 -16.55 32.48
C ARG A 311 11.98 -17.90 31.78
N ASP A 312 13.15 -18.26 31.24
CA ASP A 312 13.48 -19.54 30.59
C ASP A 312 12.77 -19.85 29.24
N GLN A 313 12.42 -18.83 28.45
CA GLN A 313 11.76 -19.00 27.14
C GLN A 313 12.54 -18.33 26.01
N LEU A 314 12.58 -18.98 24.84
CA LEU A 314 13.16 -18.41 23.62
C LEU A 314 12.37 -17.18 23.16
N VAL A 315 13.06 -16.05 23.03
CA VAL A 315 12.56 -14.79 22.44
C VAL A 315 13.34 -14.51 21.17
N ILE A 316 12.64 -14.40 20.04
CA ILE A 316 13.24 -14.02 18.76
C ILE A 316 13.29 -12.51 18.67
N ALA A 317 14.48 -11.97 18.44
CA ALA A 317 14.68 -10.55 18.21
C ALA A 317 14.58 -10.22 16.72
N GLN A 318 13.60 -9.40 16.34
CA GLN A 318 13.43 -8.91 14.97
C GLN A 318 14.12 -7.56 14.81
N VAL A 319 15.03 -7.50 13.84
CA VAL A 319 15.84 -6.31 13.57
C VAL A 319 15.01 -5.24 12.87
N ARG A 320 15.01 -4.02 13.42
CA ARG A 320 14.42 -2.84 12.79
C ARG A 320 15.36 -2.24 11.74
N HIS A 321 14.80 -1.86 10.60
CA HIS A 321 15.50 -1.15 9.53
C HIS A 321 14.50 -0.34 8.66
N GLY A 322 15.01 0.53 7.79
CA GLY A 322 14.18 1.43 6.97
C GLY A 322 13.46 0.78 5.77
N GLY A 323 13.58 -0.53 5.56
CA GLY A 323 13.15 -1.24 4.35
C GLY A 323 11.87 -2.05 4.53
N ASP A 324 10.86 -1.47 5.19
CA ASP A 324 9.64 -2.16 5.64
C ASP A 324 9.98 -3.42 6.48
N TRP A 325 10.65 -3.21 7.62
CA TRP A 325 11.20 -4.28 8.50
C TRP A 325 10.16 -5.25 9.09
N ASP A 326 8.88 -4.91 9.03
CA ASP A 326 7.77 -5.72 9.54
C ASP A 326 6.61 -5.86 8.54
N PRO A 327 6.83 -6.62 7.44
CA PRO A 327 5.82 -6.85 6.41
C PRO A 327 4.94 -8.08 6.72
N THR A 328 5.30 -8.89 7.71
CA THR A 328 4.65 -10.17 8.02
C THR A 328 4.50 -10.35 9.54
N PRO A 329 3.82 -9.44 10.26
CA PRO A 329 3.76 -9.43 11.73
C PRO A 329 3.15 -10.71 12.32
N HIS A 330 2.34 -11.44 11.55
CA HIS A 330 1.72 -12.70 11.98
C HIS A 330 2.64 -13.91 11.80
N ALA A 331 3.78 -13.77 11.13
CA ALA A 331 4.66 -14.88 10.75
C ALA A 331 5.33 -15.53 11.97
N LEU A 332 6.09 -14.76 12.74
CA LEU A 332 6.81 -15.28 13.91
C LEU A 332 5.86 -15.90 14.94
N PRO A 333 4.75 -15.26 15.38
CA PRO A 333 3.86 -15.89 16.35
C PRO A 333 3.27 -17.23 15.88
N ASN A 334 2.91 -17.34 14.60
CA ASN A 334 2.43 -18.58 14.01
C ASN A 334 3.54 -19.64 13.91
N LEU A 335 4.77 -19.23 13.60
CA LEU A 335 5.94 -20.11 13.62
C LEU A 335 6.23 -20.62 15.03
N MET A 336 6.18 -19.76 16.05
CA MET A 336 6.36 -20.17 17.46
C MET A 336 5.28 -21.15 17.89
N LYS A 337 4.03 -20.94 17.47
CA LYS A 337 2.93 -21.90 17.68
C LYS A 337 3.24 -23.27 17.09
N TYR A 338 3.74 -23.26 15.86
CA TYR A 338 4.09 -24.49 15.17
C TYR A 338 5.30 -25.17 15.81
N LEU A 339 6.30 -24.40 16.24
CA LEU A 339 7.47 -24.90 16.97
C LEU A 339 7.07 -25.57 18.29
N GLN A 340 6.23 -24.93 19.11
CA GLN A 340 5.76 -25.48 20.38
C GLN A 340 4.95 -26.77 20.17
N GLY A 341 4.11 -26.82 19.12
CA GLY A 341 3.29 -28.00 18.82
C GLY A 341 4.08 -29.20 18.29
N ASN A 342 5.30 -28.99 17.79
CA ASN A 342 6.10 -30.04 17.13
C ASN A 342 7.45 -30.33 17.81
N THR A 343 7.78 -29.62 18.89
CA THR A 343 9.02 -29.81 19.65
C THR A 343 8.76 -29.71 21.16
N THR A 344 9.73 -30.12 21.97
CA THR A 344 9.68 -29.95 23.42
C THR A 344 10.24 -28.60 23.90
N LEU A 345 10.56 -27.69 22.97
CA LEU A 345 11.11 -26.38 23.30
C LEU A 345 10.04 -25.49 23.92
N ASN A 346 10.34 -24.93 25.10
CA ASN A 346 9.54 -23.88 25.70
C ASN A 346 9.85 -22.56 25.00
N VAL A 347 8.86 -22.05 24.30
CA VAL A 347 8.99 -20.82 23.52
C VAL A 347 7.99 -19.78 23.95
N GLN A 348 8.38 -18.52 23.86
CA GLN A 348 7.45 -17.43 24.01
C GLN A 348 6.92 -17.02 22.63
N PHE A 349 5.64 -16.69 22.57
CA PHE A 349 5.00 -16.13 21.37
C PHE A 349 5.34 -14.66 21.15
N LYS A 350 6.27 -14.12 21.94
CA LYS A 350 6.69 -12.74 21.92
C LYS A 350 7.92 -12.60 21.03
N ARG A 351 7.84 -11.69 20.07
CA ARG A 351 9.00 -11.13 19.37
C ARG A 351 9.45 -9.86 20.08
N GLU A 352 10.74 -9.61 20.07
CA GLU A 352 11.32 -8.36 20.56
C GLU A 352 11.85 -7.55 19.39
N GLU A 353 11.46 -6.29 19.28
CA GLU A 353 11.98 -5.40 18.25
C GLU A 353 13.33 -4.87 18.72
N VAL A 354 14.39 -5.06 17.93
CA VAL A 354 15.74 -4.63 18.30
C VAL A 354 16.34 -3.69 17.26
N ASP A 355 17.08 -2.71 17.76
CA ASP A 355 17.96 -1.86 16.96
C ASP A 355 19.38 -2.46 16.98
N LEU A 356 19.99 -2.63 15.80
CA LEU A 356 21.36 -3.14 15.68
C LEU A 356 22.42 -2.21 16.29
N ALA A 357 22.07 -0.98 16.67
CA ALA A 357 22.93 -0.09 17.42
C ALA A 357 22.89 -0.34 18.94
N ASP A 358 21.93 -1.11 19.46
CA ASP A 358 21.76 -1.36 20.89
C ASP A 358 22.65 -2.52 21.40
N VAL A 359 23.04 -2.50 22.68
CA VAL A 359 23.76 -3.60 23.36
C VAL A 359 22.87 -4.80 23.63
N ASP A 360 21.55 -4.61 23.66
CA ASP A 360 20.61 -5.68 24.00
C ASP A 360 20.54 -6.77 22.92
N VAL A 361 21.01 -6.52 21.68
CA VAL A 361 21.12 -7.55 20.63
C VAL A 361 21.92 -8.78 21.04
N PHE A 362 22.90 -8.63 21.95
CA PHE A 362 23.73 -9.74 22.43
C PHE A 362 23.01 -10.65 23.44
N ARG A 363 21.83 -10.26 23.93
CA ARG A 363 21.00 -11.09 24.80
C ARG A 363 20.19 -12.14 24.05
N HIS A 364 20.08 -11.99 22.72
CA HIS A 364 19.30 -12.87 21.87
C HIS A 364 20.24 -13.83 21.13
N PRO A 365 20.01 -15.15 21.19
CA PRO A 365 20.82 -16.11 20.43
C PRO A 365 20.53 -16.05 18.92
N VAL A 366 19.34 -15.54 18.55
CA VAL A 366 18.85 -15.49 17.18
C VAL A 366 18.31 -14.10 16.86
N LEU A 367 18.83 -13.52 15.79
CA LEU A 367 18.27 -12.34 15.14
C LEU A 367 17.48 -12.76 13.91
N TYR A 368 16.34 -12.13 13.70
CA TYR A 368 15.51 -12.27 12.51
C TYR A 368 15.45 -10.95 11.73
N LEU A 369 15.65 -11.00 10.42
CA LEU A 369 15.63 -9.84 9.53
C LEU A 369 14.81 -10.14 8.28
N THR A 370 13.79 -9.33 8.01
CA THR A 370 12.92 -9.49 6.84
C THR A 370 12.48 -8.12 6.34
N GLY A 371 12.10 -8.03 5.08
CA GLY A 371 11.61 -6.78 4.52
C GLY A 371 11.15 -6.86 3.09
N LEU A 372 10.58 -5.76 2.60
CA LEU A 372 10.10 -5.63 1.22
C LEU A 372 10.97 -4.70 0.37
N ARG A 373 11.71 -3.79 1.00
CA ARG A 373 12.39 -2.66 0.33
C ARG A 373 13.87 -2.59 0.66
N ASP A 374 14.55 -1.66 -0.02
CA ASP A 374 15.95 -1.34 0.28
C ASP A 374 16.09 -0.83 1.72
N PHE A 375 17.20 -1.20 2.35
CA PHE A 375 17.58 -0.70 3.67
C PHE A 375 19.10 -0.58 3.74
N LYS A 376 19.59 0.40 4.48
CA LYS A 376 21.03 0.62 4.66
C LYS A 376 21.38 0.54 6.13
N LEU A 377 22.39 -0.24 6.46
CA LEU A 377 22.96 -0.23 7.79
C LEU A 377 23.98 0.91 7.90
N ASN A 378 23.98 1.63 9.01
CA ASN A 378 25.06 2.55 9.34
C ASN A 378 26.31 1.77 9.77
N ASP A 379 27.46 2.44 9.84
CA ASP A 379 28.73 1.76 10.13
C ASP A 379 28.79 1.15 11.54
N ALA A 380 28.07 1.71 12.51
CA ALA A 380 27.97 1.16 13.86
C ALA A 380 27.14 -0.13 13.88
N GLU A 381 26.01 -0.17 13.16
CA GLU A 381 25.18 -1.36 12.98
C GLU A 381 25.94 -2.47 12.26
N VAL A 382 26.69 -2.13 11.20
CA VAL A 382 27.56 -3.08 10.48
C VAL A 382 28.62 -3.68 11.42
N ALA A 383 29.31 -2.83 12.20
CA ALA A 383 30.31 -3.28 13.15
C ALA A 383 29.71 -4.16 14.26
N ARG A 384 28.51 -3.81 14.74
CA ARG A 384 27.83 -4.58 15.78
C ARG A 384 27.33 -5.93 15.28
N LEU A 385 26.67 -5.96 14.12
CA LEU A 385 26.22 -7.22 13.52
C LEU A 385 27.40 -8.14 13.21
N ARG A 386 28.53 -7.59 12.77
CA ARG A 386 29.77 -8.36 12.60
C ARG A 386 30.19 -8.99 13.93
N LYS A 387 30.28 -8.19 14.99
CA LYS A 387 30.66 -8.66 16.33
C LYS A 387 29.71 -9.74 16.83
N TYR A 388 28.40 -9.54 16.68
CA TYR A 388 27.35 -10.49 17.03
C TYR A 388 27.58 -11.86 16.36
N LEU A 389 27.71 -11.86 15.03
CA LEU A 389 27.92 -13.08 14.24
C LEU A 389 29.24 -13.78 14.60
N THR A 390 30.33 -13.03 14.78
CA THR A 390 31.63 -13.60 15.18
C THR A 390 31.69 -14.06 16.64
N SER A 391 30.68 -13.72 17.45
CA SER A 391 30.58 -14.16 18.85
C SER A 391 29.66 -15.38 19.03
N GLY A 392 29.23 -16.01 17.92
CA GLY A 392 28.35 -17.19 17.92
C GLY A 392 26.86 -16.88 17.76
N GLY A 393 26.48 -15.62 17.54
CA GLY A 393 25.09 -15.28 17.25
C GLY A 393 24.67 -15.72 15.85
N VAL A 394 23.41 -16.13 15.69
CA VAL A 394 22.85 -16.54 14.39
C VAL A 394 21.91 -15.46 13.85
N LEU A 395 22.04 -15.15 12.55
CA LEU A 395 21.11 -14.30 11.81
C LEU A 395 20.30 -15.15 10.83
N ILE A 396 18.99 -15.15 10.99
CA ILE A 396 18.03 -15.66 10.02
C ILE A 396 17.45 -14.49 9.24
N ALA A 397 17.52 -14.53 7.92
CA ALA A 397 16.94 -13.51 7.06
C ALA A 397 16.08 -14.11 5.95
N ASP A 398 15.01 -13.43 5.57
CA ASP A 398 14.20 -13.80 4.42
C ASP A 398 13.64 -12.59 3.67
N ALA A 399 13.57 -12.69 2.34
CA ALA A 399 12.92 -11.68 1.52
C ALA A 399 11.41 -11.90 1.52
N ALA A 400 10.66 -11.11 2.31
CA ALA A 400 9.21 -11.16 2.32
C ALA A 400 8.65 -10.95 0.91
N ALA A 401 7.62 -11.71 0.54
CA ALA A 401 7.07 -11.79 -0.80
C ALA A 401 8.10 -12.06 -1.94
N GLY A 402 9.33 -12.47 -1.61
CA GLY A 402 10.44 -12.65 -2.55
C GLY A 402 10.85 -11.37 -3.29
N ARG A 403 10.77 -10.22 -2.61
CA ARG A 403 11.07 -8.89 -3.19
C ARG A 403 12.54 -8.73 -3.55
N MET A 404 12.80 -8.33 -4.80
CA MET A 404 14.16 -8.17 -5.31
C MET A 404 14.90 -7.00 -4.67
N GLU A 405 14.17 -5.96 -4.25
CA GLU A 405 14.75 -4.77 -3.63
C GLU A 405 15.40 -5.10 -2.28
N PHE A 406 14.71 -5.89 -1.45
CA PHE A 406 15.27 -6.38 -0.19
C PHE A 406 16.41 -7.38 -0.42
N ASP A 407 16.30 -8.29 -1.40
CA ASP A 407 17.40 -9.23 -1.73
C ASP A 407 18.69 -8.49 -2.08
N ALA A 408 18.61 -7.47 -2.95
CA ALA A 408 19.76 -6.65 -3.31
C ALA A 408 20.33 -5.91 -2.09
N ALA A 409 19.47 -5.38 -1.22
CA ALA A 409 19.88 -4.70 0.01
C ALA A 409 20.59 -5.65 0.98
N PHE A 410 19.98 -6.80 1.29
CA PHE A 410 20.54 -7.78 2.19
C PHE A 410 21.92 -8.26 1.74
N ARG A 411 22.07 -8.59 0.45
CA ARG A 411 23.36 -8.99 -0.15
C ARG A 411 24.42 -7.90 -0.01
N ARG A 412 24.05 -6.64 -0.24
CA ARG A 412 24.96 -5.49 -0.08
C ARG A 412 25.38 -5.31 1.38
N GLU A 413 24.43 -5.33 2.31
CA GLU A 413 24.72 -5.09 3.72
C GLU A 413 25.50 -6.25 4.35
N ILE A 414 25.17 -7.50 4.05
CA ILE A 414 25.90 -8.65 4.60
C ILE A 414 27.34 -8.73 4.06
N ALA A 415 27.59 -8.28 2.83
CA ALA A 415 28.94 -8.15 2.28
C ALA A 415 29.75 -7.07 3.01
N ARG A 416 29.13 -6.00 3.52
CA ARG A 416 29.80 -5.02 4.39
C ARG A 416 30.09 -5.62 5.77
N VAL A 417 29.18 -6.43 6.30
CA VAL A 417 29.33 -7.09 7.62
C VAL A 417 30.42 -8.15 7.58
N LEU A 418 30.45 -9.04 6.59
CA LEU A 418 31.40 -10.13 6.45
C LEU A 418 32.15 -10.09 5.09
N PRO A 419 33.03 -9.10 4.85
CA PRO A 419 33.60 -8.82 3.52
C PRO A 419 34.52 -9.92 2.95
N LYS A 420 34.94 -10.88 3.76
CA LYS A 420 35.80 -12.01 3.34
C LYS A 420 35.03 -13.31 3.16
N GLN A 421 33.74 -13.32 3.45
CA GLN A 421 32.91 -14.51 3.39
C GLN A 421 31.95 -14.42 2.22
N GLU A 422 31.75 -15.55 1.54
CA GLU A 422 30.81 -15.67 0.44
C GLU A 422 29.54 -16.36 0.92
N MET A 423 28.39 -15.82 0.52
CA MET A 423 27.10 -16.44 0.75
C MET A 423 26.87 -17.56 -0.28
N LYS A 424 26.66 -18.78 0.20
CA LYS A 424 26.57 -19.98 -0.63
C LYS A 424 25.26 -20.71 -0.40
N VAL A 425 24.73 -21.37 -1.44
CA VAL A 425 23.58 -22.26 -1.29
C VAL A 425 23.93 -23.38 -0.32
N LEU A 426 23.09 -23.57 0.70
CA LEU A 426 23.27 -24.63 1.68
C LEU A 426 22.98 -25.99 1.04
N PRO A 427 23.86 -26.98 1.21
CA PRO A 427 23.65 -28.30 0.62
C PRO A 427 22.53 -29.04 1.36
N LEU A 428 21.85 -29.98 0.69
CA LEU A 428 20.67 -30.68 1.24
C LEU A 428 20.98 -31.62 2.41
N ASP A 429 22.26 -31.93 2.65
CA ASP A 429 22.74 -32.66 3.82
C ASP A 429 23.10 -31.76 5.00
N SER A 430 23.01 -30.43 4.84
CA SER A 430 23.18 -29.47 5.93
C SER A 430 22.27 -29.83 7.13
N PRO A 431 22.76 -29.71 8.38
CA PRO A 431 21.95 -29.96 9.58
C PRO A 431 20.62 -29.18 9.61
N ILE A 432 20.60 -27.99 9.00
CA ILE A 432 19.41 -27.13 8.83
C ILE A 432 18.27 -27.85 8.10
N TYR A 433 18.55 -28.83 7.24
CA TYR A 433 17.52 -29.59 6.53
C TYR A 433 17.24 -30.98 7.13
N GLN A 434 17.93 -31.35 8.22
CA GLN A 434 17.81 -32.67 8.82
C GLN A 434 16.99 -32.68 10.11
N MET A 435 16.89 -31.56 10.84
CA MET A 435 16.24 -31.56 12.16
C MET A 435 15.44 -30.29 12.47
N PRO A 436 14.34 -30.42 13.24
CA PRO A 436 13.68 -31.68 13.60
C PRO A 436 12.98 -32.35 12.40
N PHE A 437 12.74 -31.62 11.32
CA PHE A 437 12.15 -32.16 10.10
C PHE A 437 13.21 -32.45 9.05
N LYS A 438 13.14 -33.64 8.44
CA LYS A 438 13.91 -33.93 7.23
C LYS A 438 13.25 -33.30 6.01
N VAL A 439 13.86 -32.26 5.46
CA VAL A 439 13.34 -31.47 4.32
C VAL A 439 14.30 -31.58 3.14
N ARG A 440 13.97 -32.44 2.17
CA ARG A 440 14.75 -32.58 0.91
C ARG A 440 14.02 -32.03 -0.30
N THR A 441 12.70 -32.00 -0.21
CA THR A 441 11.79 -31.49 -1.22
C THR A 441 10.78 -30.58 -0.54
N VAL A 442 10.34 -29.57 -1.26
CA VAL A 442 9.41 -28.54 -0.78
C VAL A 442 8.42 -28.21 -1.88
N ASP A 443 7.22 -27.82 -1.46
CA ASP A 443 6.28 -27.15 -2.32
C ASP A 443 6.57 -25.64 -2.39
N TYR A 444 6.28 -25.04 -3.54
CA TYR A 444 6.42 -23.60 -3.76
C TYR A 444 5.10 -22.95 -4.16
N SER A 445 5.00 -21.64 -3.94
CA SER A 445 3.93 -20.80 -4.47
C SER A 445 3.77 -20.94 -6.00
N SER A 446 2.56 -20.70 -6.50
CA SER A 446 2.24 -20.82 -7.94
C SER A 446 3.18 -19.98 -8.81
N ILE A 447 3.50 -18.75 -8.39
CA ILE A 447 4.41 -17.85 -9.11
C ILE A 447 5.80 -18.48 -9.27
N VAL A 448 6.34 -19.09 -8.20
CA VAL A 448 7.66 -19.73 -8.27
C VAL A 448 7.62 -20.97 -9.16
N LYS A 449 6.55 -21.77 -9.08
CA LYS A 449 6.37 -22.95 -9.95
C LYS A 449 6.26 -22.57 -11.43
N GLU A 450 5.55 -21.49 -11.75
CA GLU A 450 5.45 -21.00 -13.14
C GLU A 450 6.80 -20.50 -13.66
N GLN A 451 7.56 -19.78 -12.83
CA GLN A 451 8.88 -19.25 -13.20
C GLN A 451 9.96 -20.35 -13.29
N ASN A 452 9.86 -21.38 -12.44
CA ASN A 452 10.82 -22.47 -12.40
C ASN A 452 10.14 -23.81 -12.04
N PRO A 453 9.53 -24.50 -13.02
CA PRO A 453 8.73 -25.71 -12.78
C PRO A 453 9.53 -26.90 -12.23
N SER A 454 10.86 -26.92 -12.43
CA SER A 454 11.72 -28.00 -11.95
C SER A 454 12.25 -27.75 -10.54
N LEU A 455 12.00 -26.58 -9.96
CA LEU A 455 12.46 -26.26 -8.61
C LEU A 455 11.56 -26.95 -7.56
N ASN A 456 12.13 -27.95 -6.89
CA ASN A 456 11.44 -28.69 -5.83
C ASN A 456 12.31 -28.92 -4.58
N ALA A 457 13.57 -28.50 -4.58
CA ALA A 457 14.48 -28.57 -3.43
C ALA A 457 14.50 -27.22 -2.69
N PRO A 458 14.69 -27.19 -1.36
CA PRO A 458 14.83 -25.94 -0.63
C PRO A 458 16.08 -25.17 -1.08
N ARG A 459 15.99 -23.83 -1.07
CA ARG A 459 17.05 -22.92 -1.53
C ARG A 459 17.34 -21.86 -0.48
N LEU A 460 17.92 -22.28 0.63
CA LEU A 460 18.56 -21.39 1.58
C LEU A 460 20.01 -21.16 1.17
N GLU A 461 20.49 -19.96 1.43
CA GLU A 461 21.88 -19.57 1.35
C GLU A 461 22.43 -19.34 2.76
N GLY A 462 23.74 -19.42 2.94
CA GLY A 462 24.34 -19.12 4.23
C GLY A 462 25.82 -18.80 4.18
N ILE A 463 26.29 -18.27 5.30
CA ILE A 463 27.70 -17.97 5.57
C ILE A 463 28.11 -18.75 6.82
N ALA A 464 29.18 -19.54 6.69
CA ALA A 464 29.76 -20.27 7.81
C ALA A 464 30.92 -19.49 8.47
N ILE A 465 30.97 -19.51 9.79
CA ILE A 465 32.07 -19.00 10.63
C ILE A 465 32.49 -20.16 11.53
N ASP A 466 33.78 -20.52 11.50
CA ASP A 466 34.35 -21.61 12.31
C ASP A 466 33.60 -22.96 12.21
N GLY A 467 33.05 -23.25 11.01
CA GLY A 467 32.32 -24.49 10.73
C GLY A 467 30.83 -24.46 11.07
N GLN A 468 30.33 -23.39 11.69
CA GLN A 468 28.91 -23.19 12.00
C GLN A 468 28.27 -22.16 11.06
N VAL A 469 27.02 -22.33 10.66
CA VAL A 469 26.30 -21.42 9.78
C VAL A 469 25.77 -20.24 10.60
N ALA A 470 26.51 -19.13 10.59
CA ALA A 470 26.16 -17.92 11.36
C ALA A 470 25.09 -17.06 10.66
N VAL A 471 25.02 -17.11 9.33
CA VAL A 471 24.00 -16.39 8.55
C VAL A 471 23.23 -17.39 7.72
N ILE A 472 21.90 -17.34 7.80
CA ILE A 472 20.98 -18.15 7.01
C ILE A 472 20.03 -17.19 6.31
N TYR A 473 20.00 -17.25 4.98
CA TYR A 473 19.20 -16.34 4.15
C TYR A 473 18.31 -17.10 3.18
N SER A 474 17.08 -16.64 3.01
CA SER A 474 16.21 -17.09 1.93
C SER A 474 15.80 -15.95 0.98
N PRO A 475 16.16 -16.01 -0.32
CA PRO A 475 15.66 -15.06 -1.31
C PRO A 475 14.20 -15.33 -1.72
N LEU A 476 13.66 -16.49 -1.34
CA LEU A 476 12.25 -16.83 -1.50
C LEU A 476 11.58 -16.70 -0.14
N SER A 477 10.39 -16.10 -0.11
CA SER A 477 9.72 -15.80 1.15
C SER A 477 9.41 -17.06 1.96
N LEU A 478 9.91 -17.10 3.19
CA LEU A 478 9.49 -18.04 4.23
C LEU A 478 8.37 -17.41 5.07
N ALA A 479 8.50 -16.11 5.37
CA ALA A 479 7.61 -15.43 6.30
C ALA A 479 6.15 -15.41 5.86
N ASN A 480 5.87 -15.21 4.56
CA ASN A 480 4.49 -15.30 4.07
C ASN A 480 3.87 -16.69 4.26
N GLY A 481 4.67 -17.76 4.17
CA GLY A 481 4.20 -19.11 4.49
C GLY A 481 3.99 -19.33 5.99
N TRP A 482 4.82 -18.69 6.83
CA TRP A 482 4.63 -18.70 8.29
C TRP A 482 3.37 -17.95 8.72
N GLU A 483 2.99 -16.86 8.03
CA GLU A 483 1.75 -16.12 8.31
C GLU A 483 0.52 -17.04 8.21
N GLN A 484 0.54 -18.05 7.32
CA GLN A 484 -0.61 -18.88 6.99
C GLN A 484 -1.82 -18.02 6.55
N LEU A 485 -1.51 -16.92 5.87
CA LEU A 485 -2.47 -16.03 5.23
C LEU A 485 -2.27 -16.15 3.73
N GLY A 486 -3.31 -16.57 3.01
CA GLY A 486 -3.23 -16.74 1.56
C GLY A 486 -2.89 -15.42 0.86
N PHE A 487 -1.66 -15.31 0.35
CA PHE A 487 -1.18 -14.15 -0.39
C PHE A 487 -0.90 -14.53 -1.84
N ALA A 488 -1.74 -14.03 -2.76
CA ALA A 488 -1.70 -14.42 -4.18
C ALA A 488 -0.37 -14.10 -4.88
N TYR A 489 0.33 -13.05 -4.42
CA TYR A 489 1.61 -12.63 -4.98
C TYR A 489 2.81 -13.09 -4.15
N ASN A 490 2.64 -14.11 -3.32
CA ASN A 490 3.77 -14.72 -2.62
C ASN A 490 4.74 -15.32 -3.65
N ARG A 491 5.97 -14.83 -3.67
CA ARG A 491 7.10 -15.50 -4.32
C ARG A 491 7.92 -16.21 -3.23
N GLY A 492 7.43 -17.36 -2.84
CA GLY A 492 7.95 -18.07 -1.68
C GLY A 492 7.65 -19.56 -1.68
N TYR A 493 7.97 -20.18 -0.56
CA TYR A 493 7.65 -21.58 -0.25
C TYR A 493 6.14 -21.73 0.03
N GLY A 494 5.63 -22.96 -0.10
CA GLY A 494 4.29 -23.29 0.39
C GLY A 494 4.24 -23.29 1.92
N ASP A 495 3.08 -23.00 2.50
CA ASP A 495 2.91 -22.73 3.94
C ASP A 495 3.47 -23.85 4.84
N ALA A 496 3.11 -25.12 4.54
CA ALA A 496 3.52 -26.26 5.35
C ALA A 496 5.04 -26.47 5.36
N ASP A 497 5.69 -26.38 4.20
CA ASP A 497 7.15 -26.54 4.11
C ASP A 497 7.89 -25.30 4.64
N SER A 498 7.33 -24.11 4.48
CA SER A 498 7.85 -22.89 5.11
C SER A 498 7.95 -23.06 6.63
N LEU A 499 6.88 -23.55 7.26
CA LEU A 499 6.83 -23.78 8.72
C LEU A 499 7.83 -24.84 9.16
N ARG A 500 7.95 -25.94 8.44
CA ARG A 500 8.93 -27.00 8.71
C ARG A 500 10.36 -26.47 8.62
N ILE A 501 10.68 -25.73 7.56
CA ILE A 501 11.98 -25.07 7.41
C ILE A 501 12.21 -24.09 8.55
N GLY A 502 11.25 -23.22 8.86
CA GLY A 502 11.37 -22.22 9.94
C GLY A 502 11.67 -22.87 11.29
N VAL A 503 10.99 -23.97 11.63
CA VAL A 503 11.28 -24.74 12.84
C VAL A 503 12.69 -25.30 12.83
N ASN A 504 13.15 -25.83 11.69
CA ASN A 504 14.53 -26.28 11.57
C ASN A 504 15.54 -25.15 11.75
N LEU A 505 15.28 -23.94 11.21
CA LEU A 505 16.16 -22.79 11.37
C LEU A 505 16.35 -22.44 12.85
N LEU A 506 15.23 -22.37 13.59
CA LEU A 506 15.25 -22.05 15.01
C LEU A 506 15.89 -23.17 15.83
N ALA A 507 15.59 -24.43 15.52
CA ALA A 507 16.22 -25.57 16.21
C ALA A 507 17.74 -25.60 15.97
N TYR A 508 18.19 -25.32 14.74
CA TYR A 508 19.61 -25.21 14.41
C TYR A 508 20.27 -24.11 15.23
N ALA A 509 19.71 -22.90 15.19
CA ALA A 509 20.26 -21.73 15.87
C ALA A 509 20.29 -21.83 17.41
N MET A 510 19.55 -22.76 17.99
CA MET A 510 19.53 -23.01 19.44
C MET A 510 20.46 -24.15 19.88
N THR A 511 21.00 -24.93 18.94
CA THR A 511 21.77 -26.16 19.23
C THR A 511 23.21 -26.11 18.75
N HIS A 512 23.54 -25.12 17.93
CA HIS A 512 24.87 -24.86 17.38
C HIS A 512 25.22 -23.42 17.69
#